data_AF-A0AAD7ZT93-F1
#
_entry.id   AF-A0AAD7ZT93-F1
#
_cell.length_a   1.000
_cell.length_b   1.000
_cell.length_c   1.000
_cell.angle_alpha   90.00
_cell.angle_beta   90.00
_cell.angle_gamma   90.00
#
_symmetry.space_group_name_H-M   'P 1'
#
loop_
_entity.id
_entity.type
_entity.pdbx_description
1 polymer ?
#
loop_
_entity_poly.entity_id
_entity_poly.type
_entity_poly.pdbx_seq_one_letter_code
_entity_poly.pdbx_strand_id
1 'polypeptide(L)' 'VYEFVPLEDGSGQRLQINAQNCIHCKTCDIKDPSQNINWVVPEGGGGPAYNGM' A
#
# COMPACT_ATOMS: atom_id res chain seq x y z
N VAL A 1 1.17 2.05 4.22
CA VAL A 1 1.37 2.04 2.75
C VAL A 1 0.50 3.12 2.11
N TYR A 2 -0.82 3.05 2.22
CA TYR A 2 -1.70 4.07 1.65
C TYR A 2 -2.05 5.19 2.63
N GLU A 3 -2.26 6.38 2.11
CA GLU A 3 -2.73 7.57 2.83
C GLU A 3 -3.59 8.45 1.90
N PHE A 4 -4.43 9.32 2.47
CA PHE A 4 -5.17 10.32 1.70
C PHE A 4 -4.46 11.67 1.81
N VAL A 5 -3.99 12.19 0.69
CA VAL A 5 -3.33 13.52 0.64
C VAL A 5 -4.27 14.54 -0.01
N PRO A 6 -4.24 15.82 0.41
CA PRO A 6 -5.04 16.86 -0.21
C PRO A 6 -4.72 17.01 -1.70
N LEU A 7 -5.74 17.33 -2.51
CA LEU A 7 -5.56 17.79 -3.88
C LEU A 7 -5.04 19.24 -3.89
N GLU A 8 -4.26 19.59 -4.90
CA GLU A 8 -3.61 20.91 -5.00
C GLU A 8 -4.62 22.05 -5.16
N ASP A 9 -5.77 21.78 -5.78
CA ASP A 9 -6.87 22.73 -5.96
C ASP A 9 -7.79 22.85 -4.73
N GLY A 10 -7.52 22.09 -3.67
CA GLY A 10 -8.31 22.07 -2.44
C GLY A 10 -9.67 21.38 -2.56
N SER A 11 -9.99 20.72 -3.68
CA SER A 11 -11.33 20.15 -3.93
C SER A 11 -11.60 18.83 -3.18
N GLY A 12 -10.61 18.29 -2.47
CA GLY A 12 -10.73 17.03 -1.75
C GLY A 12 -9.38 16.36 -1.49
N GLN A 13 -9.40 15.02 -1.49
CA GLN A 13 -8.22 14.19 -1.24
C GLN A 13 -8.04 13.15 -2.35
N ARG A 14 -6.79 12.77 -2.60
CA ARG A 14 -6.44 11.60 -3.42
C ARG A 14 -5.80 10.52 -2.56
N LEU A 15 -6.05 9.27 -2.91
CA LEU A 15 -5.31 8.15 -2.37
C LEU A 15 -3.87 8.18 -2.91
N GLN A 16 -2.90 8.07 -2.02
CA GLN A 16 -1.48 7.92 -2.33
C GLN A 16 -0.99 6.59 -1.77
N ILE A 17 -0.27 5.81 -2.58
CA ILE A 17 0.28 4.50 -2.20
C ILE A 17 1.79 4.61 -2.12
N ASN A 18 2.33 4.48 -0.92
CA ASN A 18 3.77 4.41 -0.63
C ASN A 18 4.24 2.94 -0.61
N ALA A 19 4.34 2.31 -1.80
CA ALA A 19 4.62 0.89 -1.96
C ALA A 19 5.97 0.44 -1.38
N GLN A 20 6.96 1.34 -1.30
CA GLN A 20 8.26 1.12 -0.68
C GLN A 20 8.17 0.72 0.81
N ASN A 21 7.07 1.07 1.49
CA ASN A 21 6.83 0.74 2.89
C ASN A 21 6.01 -0.56 3.06
N CYS A 22 5.80 -1.33 1.99
CA CYS A 22 5.01 -2.55 2.01
C CYS A 22 5.76 -3.70 2.69
N ILE A 23 5.11 -4.36 3.65
CA ILE A 23 5.66 -5.52 4.36
C ILE A 23 5.13 -6.88 3.85
N HIS A 24 4.44 -6.85 2.71
CA HIS A 24 3.91 -8.05 2.04
C HIS A 24 2.89 -8.87 2.84
N CYS A 25 2.24 -8.28 3.85
CA CYS A 25 1.26 -8.97 4.71
C CYS A 25 -0.09 -9.30 4.04
N LYS A 26 -0.37 -8.73 2.85
CA LYS A 26 -1.62 -8.91 2.07
C LYS A 26 -2.90 -8.33 2.70
N THR A 27 -2.83 -7.64 3.84
CA THR A 27 -4.03 -7.10 4.49
C THR A 27 -4.85 -6.19 3.59
N CYS A 28 -4.20 -5.34 2.78
CA CYS A 28 -4.91 -4.41 1.89
C CYS A 28 -5.72 -5.11 0.79
N ASP A 29 -5.27 -6.27 0.32
CA ASP A 29 -5.96 -7.11 -0.65
C ASP A 29 -7.19 -7.79 -0.01
N ILE A 30 -7.00 -8.34 1.20
CA ILE A 30 -8.03 -9.12 1.90
C ILE A 30 -9.11 -8.24 2.55
N LYS A 31 -8.77 -7.04 3.02
CA LYS A 31 -9.62 -6.24 3.91
C LYS A 31 -10.12 -4.94 3.32
N ASP A 32 -9.84 -4.65 2.06
CA ASP A 32 -10.55 -3.57 1.37
C ASP A 32 -12.02 -3.97 1.17
N PRO A 33 -12.99 -3.26 1.78
CA PRO A 33 -14.42 -3.56 1.62
C PRO A 33 -14.90 -3.46 0.17
N SER A 34 -14.24 -2.62 -0.63
CA SER A 34 -14.55 -2.44 -2.05
C SER A 34 -13.82 -3.40 -2.97
N GLN A 35 -12.89 -4.21 -2.44
CA GLN A 35 -12.06 -5.14 -3.22
C GLN A 35 -11.38 -4.47 -4.43
N ASN A 36 -10.94 -3.24 -4.26
CA ASN A 36 -10.36 -2.41 -5.32
C ASN A 36 -8.82 -2.50 -5.37
N ILE A 37 -8.20 -3.21 -4.42
CA ILE A 37 -6.75 -3.40 -4.34
C ILE A 37 -6.39 -4.84 -4.71
N ASN A 38 -5.60 -5.02 -5.76
CA ASN A 38 -4.98 -6.29 -6.12
C ASN A 38 -3.48 -6.24 -5.78
N TRP A 39 -3.02 -7.08 -4.85
CA TRP A 39 -1.61 -7.15 -4.50
C TRP A 39 -0.87 -8.07 -5.49
N VAL A 40 0.22 -7.60 -6.06
CA VAL A 40 1.13 -8.40 -6.89
C VAL A 40 2.55 -8.35 -6.34
N VAL A 41 3.34 -9.37 -6.65
CA VAL A 41 4.72 -9.48 -6.16
C VAL A 41 5.55 -8.34 -6.77
N PRO A 42 6.28 -7.55 -5.98
CA PRO A 42 7.24 -6.58 -6.52
C PRO A 42 8.51 -7.27 -7.02
N GLU A 43 9.49 -6.49 -7.46
CA GLU A 43 10.82 -6.99 -7.83
C GLU A 43 11.46 -7.82 -6.71
N GLY A 44 12.19 -8.87 -7.10
CA GLY A 44 12.85 -9.78 -6.16
C GLY A 44 13.89 -9.09 -5.30
N GLY A 45 13.90 -9.40 -4.00
CA GLY A 45 14.78 -8.75 -3.02
C GLY A 45 14.17 -7.52 -2.34
N GLY A 46 13.00 -7.05 -2.78
CA GLY A 46 12.22 -6.02 -2.09
C GLY A 46 11.44 -6.57 -0.89
N GLY A 47 11.04 -5.66 0.00
CA GLY A 47 10.22 -5.98 1.18
C GLY A 47 11.04 -6.18 2.46
N PRO A 48 10.45 -6.79 3.50
CA PRO A 48 11.05 -6.88 4.82
C PRO A 48 12.27 -7.80 4.90
N ALA A 49 13.28 -7.38 5.66
CA ALA A 49 14.41 -8.22 6.05
C ALA A 49 14.20 -8.74 7.47
N TYR A 50 13.45 -9.84 7.60
CA TYR A 50 13.19 -10.48 8.89
C TYR A 50 14.40 -11.29 9.36
N ASN A 51 14.87 -11.06 10.59
CA ASN A 51 15.89 -11.87 11.27
C ASN A 51 15.39 -12.24 12.66
N GLY A 52 15.22 -13.55 12.92
CA GLY A 52 14.74 -14.06 14.21
C GLY A 52 13.29 -13.67 14.56
N MET A 53 12.49 -13.28 13.56
CA MET A 53 11.03 -13.15 13.65
C MET A 53 10.36 -14.37 13.05
#